data_AF-A0A223E7F3-F1
#
_entry.id   AF-A0A223E7F3-F1
#
_cell.length_a   1.000
_cell.length_b   1.000
_cell.length_c   1.000
_cell.angle_alpha   90.00
_cell.angle_beta   90.00
_cell.angle_gamma   90.00
#
_symmetry.space_group_name_H-M   'P 1'
#
loop_
_entity.id
_entity.type
_entity.pdbx_description
1 polymer ?
#
loop_
_entity_poly.entity_id
_entity_poly.type
_entity_poly.pdbx_seq_one_letter_code
_entity_poly.pdbx_strand_id
1 'polypeptide(L)' 'MLKIGPYEFQSRLLLGTGKYPDLEVQKQAVEVSGAEILTFAVRRMNIFEPNQPNFLENLDLT' A
#
# COMPACT_ATOMS: atom_id res chain seq x y z
N MET A 1 8.27 -9.84 -16.97
CA MET A 1 6.95 -10.29 -16.49
C MET A 1 7.11 -11.24 -15.31
N LEU A 2 6.47 -10.91 -14.20
CA LEU A 2 6.36 -11.71 -12.98
C LEU A 2 4.94 -12.27 -12.91
N LYS A 3 4.78 -13.56 -12.57
CA LYS A 3 3.48 -14.22 -12.47
C LYS A 3 3.27 -14.77 -11.07
N ILE A 4 2.15 -14.41 -10.43
CA ILE A 4 1.78 -14.86 -9.09
C ILE A 4 0.31 -15.31 -9.16
N GLY A 5 0.08 -16.62 -9.08
CA GLY A 5 -1.26 -17.18 -9.31
C GLY A 5 -1.82 -16.78 -10.68
N PRO A 6 -3.03 -16.21 -10.77
CA PRO A 6 -3.63 -15.76 -12.02
C PRO A 6 -3.14 -14.37 -12.48
N TYR A 7 -2.35 -13.65 -11.67
CA TYR A 7 -1.94 -12.26 -11.94
C TYR A 7 -0.57 -12.19 -12.62
N GLU A 8 -0.43 -11.23 -13.54
CA GLU A 8 0.80 -10.96 -14.28
C GLU A 8 1.19 -9.48 -14.10
N PHE A 9 2.46 -9.25 -13.81
CA PHE A 9 3.03 -7.94 -13.48
C PHE A 9 4.23 -7.66 -14.39
N GLN A 10 4.40 -6.42 -14.85
CA GLN A 10 5.59 -6.00 -15.61
C GLN A 10 6.78 -5.77 -14.67
N SER A 11 6.55 -5.06 -13.59
CA SER A 11 7.49 -4.72 -12.52
C SER A 11 7.86 -5.96 -11.69
N ARG A 12 9.11 -5.98 -11.23
CA ARG A 12 9.63 -7.00 -10.30
C ARG A 12 9.89 -6.42 -8.90
N LEU A 13 9.53 -5.16 -8.68
CA LEU A 13 9.69 -4.48 -7.40
C LEU A 13 8.39 -4.60 -6.60
N LEU A 14 8.46 -5.29 -5.46
CA LEU A 14 7.40 -5.29 -4.46
C LEU A 14 7.76 -4.23 -3.42
N LEU A 15 6.86 -3.30 -3.15
CA LEU A 15 7.14 -2.15 -2.28
C LEU A 15 6.33 -2.23 -0.97
N GLY A 16 7.02 -2.02 0.15
CA GLY A 16 6.37 -1.86 1.45
C GLY A 16 5.90 -0.43 1.65
N THR A 17 4.77 -0.24 2.32
CA THR A 17 4.18 1.08 2.60
C THR A 17 4.49 1.61 4.01
N GLY A 18 5.15 0.82 4.86
CA GLY A 18 5.54 1.27 6.20
C GLY A 18 6.75 2.22 6.20
N LYS A 19 6.91 2.97 7.30
CA LYS A 19 8.11 3.76 7.66
C LYS A 19 8.43 4.96 6.75
N TYR A 20 7.53 5.39 5.89
CA TYR A 20 7.67 6.69 5.23
C TYR A 20 7.50 7.84 6.23
N PRO A 21 8.18 8.98 6.02
CA PRO A 21 8.08 10.14 6.90
C PRO A 21 6.65 10.71 6.92
N ASP A 22 5.95 10.65 5.80
CA ASP A 22 4.57 11.07 5.64
C ASP A 22 3.91 10.38 4.42
N LEU A 23 2.60 10.60 4.23
CA LEU A 23 1.82 10.01 3.14
C LEU A 23 2.16 10.58 1.77
N GLU A 24 2.62 11.83 1.69
CA GLU A 24 2.93 12.48 0.41
C GLU A 24 4.22 11.87 -0.17
N VAL A 25 5.25 11.71 0.66
CA VAL A 25 6.49 11.03 0.28
C VAL A 25 6.23 9.56 -0.07
N GLN A 26 5.35 8.88 0.68
CA GLN A 26 4.95 7.51 0.35
C GLN A 26 4.31 7.44 -1.04
N LYS A 27 3.35 8.32 -1.34
CA LYS A 27 2.64 8.36 -2.62
C LYS A 27 3.60 8.62 -3.78
N GLN A 28 4.48 9.62 -3.63
CA GLN A 28 5.49 9.91 -4.64
C GLN A 28 6.45 8.74 -4.84
N ALA A 29 6.90 8.08 -3.76
CA ALA A 29 7.77 6.92 -3.84
C ALA A 29 7.11 5.75 -4.58
N VAL A 30 5.82 5.49 -4.32
CA VAL A 30 5.04 4.48 -5.05
C VAL A 30 5.01 4.82 -6.55
N GLU A 31 4.65 6.06 -6.89
CA GLU A 31 4.53 6.51 -8.29
C GLU A 31 5.85 6.38 -9.06
N VAL A 32 6.95 6.93 -8.53
CA VAL A 32 8.25 6.91 -9.23
C VAL A 32 8.88 5.52 -9.28
N SER A 33 8.50 4.62 -8.36
CA SER A 33 9.04 3.26 -8.32
C SER A 33 8.49 2.35 -9.43
N GLY A 34 7.31 2.67 -9.98
CA GLY A 34 6.59 1.79 -10.90
C GLY A 34 6.27 0.42 -10.28
N ALA A 35 6.16 0.34 -8.95
CA ALA A 35 5.79 -0.88 -8.26
C ALA A 35 4.30 -1.17 -8.49
N GLU A 36 4.00 -2.37 -8.99
CA GLU A 36 2.62 -2.82 -9.23
C GLU A 36 2.08 -3.65 -8.04
N ILE A 37 2.94 -3.95 -7.06
CA ILE A 37 2.58 -4.74 -5.89
C ILE A 37 3.01 -3.97 -4.63
N LEU A 38 2.04 -3.61 -3.81
CA LEU A 38 2.23 -2.95 -2.52
C LEU A 38 1.88 -3.88 -1.37
N THR A 39 2.65 -3.80 -0.28
CA THR A 39 2.38 -4.56 0.95
C THR A 39 1.98 -3.65 2.09
N PHE A 40 0.99 -4.09 2.87
CA PHE A 40 0.46 -3.35 4.01
C PHE A 40 0.44 -4.26 5.25
N ALA A 41 0.65 -3.67 6.43
CA ALA A 41 0.49 -4.38 7.69
C ALA A 41 -0.98 -4.24 8.17
N VAL A 42 -1.68 -5.36 8.29
CA VAL A 42 -3.02 -5.38 8.88
C VAL A 42 -2.89 -5.28 10.40
N ARG A 43 -3.61 -4.34 11.01
CA ARG A 43 -3.65 -4.13 12.46
C ARG A 43 -5.10 -4.06 12.93
N ARG A 44 -5.32 -4.31 14.23
CA ARG A 44 -6.63 -4.13 14.84
C ARG A 44 -6.96 -2.64 14.92
N MET A 45 -8.17 -2.27 14.52
CA MET A 45 -8.71 -0.94 14.80
C MET A 45 -9.19 -0.86 16.24
N ASN A 46 -9.00 0.29 16.87
CA ASN A 46 -9.58 0.59 18.17
C ASN A 46 -11.03 1.01 17.99
N ILE A 47 -11.96 0.07 18.16
CA ILE A 47 -13.40 0.31 17.99
C ILE A 47 -14.01 1.28 19.02
N PHE A 48 -13.26 1.67 20.05
CA PHE A 48 -13.67 2.66 21.04
C PHE A 48 -13.16 4.07 20.71
N GLU A 49 -12.33 4.22 19.69
CA GLU A 49 -11.82 5.51 19.20
C GLU A 49 -12.37 5.77 17.79
N PRO A 50 -13.59 6.31 17.67
CA PRO A 50 -14.25 6.51 16.38
C PRO A 50 -13.52 7.49 15.46
N ASN A 51 -12.63 8.32 16.01
CA ASN A 51 -11.82 9.28 15.25
C ASN A 51 -10.47 8.71 14.79
N GLN A 52 -10.19 7.42 15.05
CA GLN A 52 -8.94 6.82 14.62
C GLN A 52 -8.90 6.78 13.07
N PRO A 53 -7.84 7.30 12.42
CA PRO A 53 -7.76 7.29 10.98
C PRO A 53 -7.73 5.86 10.43
N ASN A 54 -8.68 5.53 9.55
CA ASN A 54 -8.69 4.28 8.81
C ASN A 54 -7.92 4.43 7.50
N PHE A 55 -6.67 3.97 7.51
CA PHE A 55 -5.79 4.07 6.34
C PHE A 55 -6.28 3.27 5.13
N LEU A 56 -7.10 2.24 5.33
CA LEU A 56 -7.60 1.41 4.22
C LEU A 56 -8.77 2.05 3.48
N GLU A 57 -9.53 2.95 4.12
CA GLU A 57 -10.67 3.63 3.49
C GLU A 57 -10.26 4.53 2.32
N ASN A 58 -9.03 5.05 2.33
CA ASN A 58 -8.54 5.97 1.31
C ASN A 58 -7.82 5.26 0.16
N LEU A 59 -7.76 3.92 0.18
CA LEU A 59 -7.12 3.15 -0.89
C LEU A 59 -8.18 2.76 -1.93
N ASP A 60 -8.03 3.26 -3.14
CA ASP A 60 -8.75 2.72 -4.29
C ASP A 60 -8.09 1.41 -4.71
N LEU A 61 -8.76 0.30 -4.46
CA LEU A 61 -8.28 -1.06 -4.72
C LEU A 61 -8.98 -1.69 -5.95
N THR A 62 -9.68 -0.88 -6.75
CA THR A 62 -10.39 -1.36 -7.96
C THR A 62 -9.57 -1.30 -9.25
#